data_AF-A0A3C1ZJC0-F1
#
_entry.id   AF-A0A3C1ZJC0-F1
#
_cell.length_a   1.000
_cell.length_b   1.000
_cell.length_c   1.000
_cell.angle_alpha   90.00
_cell.angle_beta   90.00
_cell.angle_gamma   90.00
#
_symmetry.space_group_name_H-M   'P 1'
#
loop_
_entity.id
_entity.type
_entity.pdbx_description
1 polymer ?
#
loop_
_entity_poly.entity_id
_entity_poly.type
_entity_poly.pdbx_seq_one_letter_code
_entity_poly.pdbx_strand_id
1 'polypeptide(L)' 'MDKDFRAVILHGFSNDEAVSIMRAVKSLGPGAPSPAFATTTPANLGWKLEDLLAQLAKEHAAARKRAAGA' A
#
# COMPACT_ATOMS: atom_id res chain seq x y z
N MET A 1 9.23 11.44 4.40
CA MET A 1 8.72 10.44 3.43
C MET A 1 9.18 10.85 2.04
N ASP A 2 9.41 9.88 1.16
CA ASP A 2 9.73 10.14 -0.25
C ASP A 2 8.61 10.98 -0.88
N LYS A 3 8.97 11.98 -1.69
CA LYS A 3 8.03 12.93 -2.29
C LYS A 3 7.09 12.24 -3.30
N ASP A 4 7.52 11.09 -3.81
CA ASP A 4 6.76 10.25 -4.74
C ASP A 4 6.10 9.02 -4.07
N PHE A 5 6.15 8.91 -2.73
CA PHE A 5 5.46 7.85 -2.02
C PHE A 5 3.95 8.02 -2.16
N ARG A 6 3.30 7.00 -2.71
CA ARG A 6 1.85 6.95 -2.89
C ARG A 6 1.33 5.73 -2.14
N ALA A 7 0.21 5.89 -1.46
CA ALA A 7 -0.41 4.83 -0.69
C ALA A 7 -1.92 4.73 -1.00
N VAL A 8 -2.44 3.52 -0.93
CA VAL A 8 -3.87 3.22 -0.94
C VAL A 8 -4.18 2.48 0.35
N ILE A 9 -5.10 3.03 1.14
CA ILE A 9 -5.56 2.43 2.40
C ILE A 9 -6.99 1.94 2.20
N LEU A 10 -7.23 0.67 2.52
CA LEU A 10 -8.51 -0.01 2.40
C LEU A 10 -9.06 -0.35 3.79
N HIS A 11 -10.35 -0.13 4.03
CA HIS A 11 -11.01 -0.45 5.31
C HIS A 11 -12.30 -1.23 5.07
N GLY A 12 -12.51 -2.31 5.83
CA GLY A 12 -13.78 -3.06 5.82
C GLY A 12 -14.01 -3.97 4.61
N PHE A 13 -13.08 -4.03 3.66
CA PHE A 13 -13.18 -4.91 2.50
C PHE A 13 -12.76 -6.34 2.83
N SER A 14 -13.44 -7.30 2.20
CA SER A 14 -12.96 -8.68 2.14
C SER A 14 -11.65 -8.77 1.32
N ASN A 15 -10.96 -9.90 1.45
CA ASN A 15 -9.72 -10.13 0.70
C ASN A 15 -9.95 -10.09 -0.81
N ASP A 16 -11.06 -10.65 -1.30
CA ASP A 16 -11.37 -10.71 -2.73
C ASP A 16 -11.68 -9.32 -3.30
N GLU A 17 -12.39 -8.49 -2.54
CA GLU A 17 -12.65 -7.09 -2.90
C GLU A 17 -11.35 -6.27 -2.89
N ALA A 18 -10.51 -6.43 -1.85
CA ALA A 18 -9.24 -5.73 -1.75
C ALA A 18 -8.31 -6.07 -2.93
N VAL A 19 -8.23 -7.36 -3.30
CA VAL A 19 -7.47 -7.80 -4.47
C VAL A 19 -8.03 -7.21 -5.77
N SER A 20 -9.35 -7.14 -5.90
CA SER A 20 -10.00 -6.55 -7.07
C SER A 20 -9.68 -5.06 -7.20
N ILE A 21 -9.72 -4.31 -6.09
CA ILE A 21 -9.34 -2.89 -6.04
C ILE A 21 -7.85 -2.71 -6.39
N MET A 22 -6.97 -3.54 -5.83
CA MET A 22 -5.54 -3.50 -6.16
C MET A 22 -5.29 -3.70 -7.66
N ARG A 23 -6.02 -4.61 -8.31
CA ARG A 23 -5.92 -4.84 -9.76
C ARG A 23 -6.40 -3.62 -10.55
N ALA A 24 -7.52 -3.00 -10.16
CA ALA A 24 -8.05 -1.81 -10.81
C ALA A 24 -7.10 -0.60 -10.71
N VAL A 25 -6.45 -0.42 -9.55
CA VAL A 25 -5.44 0.63 -9.39
C VAL A 25 -4.21 0.36 -10.24
N LYS A 26 -3.76 -0.92 -10.30
CA LYS A 26 -2.62 -1.32 -11.13
C LYS A 26 -2.92 -1.26 -12.63
N SER A 27 -4.18 -1.30 -13.05
CA SER A 27 -4.57 -1.24 -14.47
C SER A 27 -4.61 0.17 -15.05
N LEU A 28 -4.24 1.21 -14.28
CA LEU A 28 -4.19 2.61 -14.75
C LEU A 28 -3.15 2.87 -15.87
N GLY A 29 -2.35 1.87 -16.23
CA GLY A 29 -1.52 1.87 -17.44
C GLY A 29 -0.06 2.30 -17.21
N PRO A 30 0.71 2.48 -18.29
CA PRO A 30 2.12 2.88 -18.24
C PRO A 30 2.29 4.25 -17.55
N GLY A 31 3.27 4.37 -16.67
CA GLY A 31 3.50 5.58 -15.87
C GLY A 31 2.52 5.74 -14.70
N ALA A 32 1.58 4.81 -14.52
CA ALA A 32 0.78 4.76 -13.32
C ALA A 32 1.69 4.59 -12.10
N PRO A 33 1.38 5.28 -11.00
CA PRO A 33 2.10 5.05 -9.77
C PRO A 33 2.05 3.59 -9.32
N SER A 34 3.11 3.16 -8.66
CA SER A 34 3.14 1.90 -7.91
C SER A 34 2.91 2.20 -6.44
N PRO A 35 1.65 2.40 -6.00
CA PRO A 35 1.38 2.72 -4.61
C PRO A 35 1.64 1.51 -3.72
N ALA A 36 2.00 1.79 -2.47
CA ALA A 36 1.91 0.81 -1.41
C ALA A 36 0.44 0.62 -1.02
N PHE A 37 0.03 -0.61 -0.74
CA PHE A 37 -1.32 -0.93 -0.31
C PHE A 37 -1.30 -1.36 1.15
N ALA A 38 -2.24 -0.85 1.94
CA ALA A 38 -2.49 -1.31 3.29
C ALA A 38 -3.98 -1.54 3.51
N THR A 39 -4.32 -2.50 4.35
CA THR A 39 -5.63 -2.62 4.95
C THR A 39 -5.58 -2.16 6.40
N THR A 40 -6.58 -1.42 6.83
CA THR A 40 -6.75 -1.15 8.25
C THR A 40 -7.24 -2.42 8.95
N THR A 41 -6.75 -2.67 10.14
CA THR A 41 -7.11 -3.77 11.01
C THR A 41 -7.46 -3.22 12.39
N PRO A 42 -8.11 -3.99 13.28
CA PRO A 42 -8.33 -3.54 14.65
C PRO A 42 -7.05 -3.06 15.37
N ALA A 43 -5.89 -3.61 14.99
CA ALA A 43 -4.61 -3.25 15.59
C ALA A 43 -4.08 -1.86 15.20
N ASN A 44 -4.46 -1.34 14.01
CA ASN A 44 -3.94 -0.08 13.49
C ASN A 44 -5.03 1.00 13.27
N LEU A 45 -6.29 0.71 13.60
CA LEU A 45 -7.40 1.63 13.35
C LEU A 45 -7.30 2.94 14.15
N GLY A 46 -6.74 2.87 15.36
CA GLY A 46 -6.51 4.04 16.21
C GLY A 46 -5.16 4.73 15.97
N TRP A 47 -4.35 4.24 15.04
CA TRP A 47 -3.06 4.86 14.76
C TRP A 47 -3.26 6.20 14.07
N LYS A 48 -2.33 7.13 14.31
CA LYS A 48 -2.28 8.30 13.45
C LYS A 48 -1.95 7.87 12.03
N LEU A 49 -2.54 8.56 11.07
CA LEU A 49 -2.29 8.30 9.66
C LEU A 49 -0.80 8.44 9.32
N GLU A 50 -0.09 9.40 9.93
CA GLU A 50 1.36 9.59 9.73
C GLU A 50 2.19 8.35 10.08
N ASP A 51 1.84 7.68 11.18
CA ASP A 51 2.55 6.49 11.67
C ASP A 51 2.27 5.28 10.78
N LEU A 52 1.00 5.10 10.37
CA LEU A 52 0.61 4.04 9.44
C LEU A 52 1.32 4.20 8.09
N LEU A 53 1.37 5.43 7.56
CA LEU A 53 2.06 5.73 6.31
C LEU A 53 3.57 5.51 6.42
N ALA A 54 4.20 5.90 7.53
CA ALA A 54 5.63 5.70 7.76
C ALA A 54 6.00 4.21 7.81
N GLN A 55 5.20 3.39 8.51
CA GLN A 55 5.39 1.94 8.54
C GLN A 55 5.20 1.32 7.15
N LEU A 56 4.13 1.70 6.45
CA LEU A 56 3.83 1.17 5.11
C LEU A 56 4.96 1.50 4.11
N ALA A 57 5.52 2.71 4.17
CA ALA A 57 6.65 3.08 3.33
C ALA A 57 7.90 2.21 3.57
N LYS A 58 8.19 1.91 4.85
CA LYS A 58 9.30 1.02 5.23
C LYS A 58 9.09 -0.40 4.70
N GLU A 59 7.90 -0.96 4.88
CA GLU A 59 7.55 -2.31 4.41
C GLU A 59 7.58 -2.41 2.88
N HIS A 60 7.03 -1.41 2.19
CA HIS A 60 7.03 -1.37 0.73
C HIS A 60 8.46 -1.28 0.16
N ALA A 61 9.33 -0.44 0.75
CA ALA A 61 10.73 -0.36 0.34
C ALA A 61 11.47 -1.70 0.53
N ALA A 62 11.23 -2.39 1.66
CA ALA A 62 11.81 -3.71 1.92
C ALA A 62 11.29 -4.77 0.95
N ALA A 63 10.00 -4.75 0.60
CA ALA A 63 9.41 -5.65 -0.40
C ALA A 63 10.03 -5.43 -1.79
N ARG A 64 10.19 -4.17 -2.22
CA ARG A 64 10.85 -3.85 -3.51
C ARG A 64 12.31 -4.29 -3.53
N LYS A 65 13.06 -4.09 -2.43
CA LYS A 65 14.46 -4.53 -2.34
C LYS A 65 14.59 -6.05 -2.48
N ARG A 66 13.65 -6.83 -1.91
CA ARG A 66 13.62 -8.30 -2.08
C ARG A 66 13.30 -8.71 -3.52
N ALA A 67 12.35 -8.03 -4.16
CA ALA A 67 11.98 -8.33 -5.55
C ALA A 67 13.05 -7.97 -6.58
N ALA A 68 13.93 -7.00 -6.28
CA ALA A 68 15.02 -6.60 -7.18
C ALA A 68 16.30 -7.43 -7.02
N GLY A 69 16.40 -8.25 -5.97
CA GLY A 69 17.56 -9.11 -5.69
C GLY A 69 17.32 -10.60 -6.00
N ALA A 70 16.15 -10.94 -6.53
CA ALA A 70 15.76 -12.27 -7.02
C ALA A 70 15.64 -12.23 -8.55
#